data_AF-A0A9E1PTN8-F1
#
_entry.id   AF-A0A9E1PTN8-F1
#
_cell.length_a   1.000
_cell.length_b   1.000
_cell.length_c   1.000
_cell.angle_alpha   90.00
_cell.angle_beta   90.00
_cell.angle_gamma   90.00
#
_symmetry.space_group_name_H-M   'P 1'
#
loop_
_entity.id
_entity.type
_entity.pdbx_description
1 polymer ?
#
loop_
_entity_poly.entity_id
_entity_poly.type
_entity_poly.pdbx_seq_one_letter_code
_entity_poly.pdbx_strand_id
1 'polypeptide(L)'
;VLLEEIVAGGIRSQDAPFILRQALMHPEHRNLVWATVTEHWGTLSSQLPSNSIARLLEGIRSLVDPNIQPDVDQFLDQHPVPQGALVVAQHQERRLVNVRLARRLA
;
A
#
# COMPACT_ATOMS: atom_id res chain seq x y z
N VAL A 1 7.02 8.20 -14.47
CA VAL A 1 8.40 7.67 -14.60
C VAL A 1 8.60 6.38 -13.79
N LEU A 2 8.84 6.38 -12.47
CA LEU A 2 9.07 5.11 -11.72
C LEU A 2 7.80 4.28 -11.47
N LEU A 3 6.70 4.89 -11.02
CA LEU A 3 5.47 4.15 -10.74
C LEU A 3 4.88 3.52 -12.01
N GLU A 4 4.93 4.24 -13.12
CA GLU A 4 4.57 3.73 -14.45
C GLU A 4 5.46 2.55 -14.88
N GLU A 5 6.77 2.63 -14.64
CA GLU A 5 7.71 1.55 -14.95
C GLU A 5 7.42 0.28 -14.13
N ILE A 6 7.03 0.43 -12.86
CA ILE A 6 6.61 -0.70 -12.02
C ILE A 6 5.33 -1.33 -12.57
N VAL A 7 4.32 -0.52 -12.89
CA VAL A 7 3.02 -1.02 -13.42
C VAL A 7 3.19 -1.67 -14.80
N ALA A 8 4.10 -1.14 -15.62
CA ALA A 8 4.44 -1.69 -16.93
C ALA A 8 5.34 -2.95 -16.86
N GLY A 9 5.79 -3.36 -15.67
CA GLY A 9 6.68 -4.51 -15.48
C GLY A 9 8.13 -4.27 -15.90
N GLY A 10 8.55 -3.02 -16.03
CA GLY A 10 9.95 -2.66 -16.31
C GLY A 10 10.88 -2.92 -15.12
N ILE A 11 10.33 -2.95 -13.91
CA ILE A 11 11.02 -3.37 -12.70
C ILE A 11 10.76 -4.86 -12.42
N ARG A 12 11.81 -5.57 -12.01
CA ARG A 12 11.74 -6.98 -11.61
C ARG A 12 10.64 -7.19 -10.56
N SER A 13 9.79 -8.19 -10.78
CA SER A 13 8.59 -8.44 -9.97
C SER A 13 8.91 -8.78 -8.51
N GLN A 14 10.10 -9.32 -8.22
CA GLN A 14 10.55 -9.55 -6.83
C GLN A 14 10.96 -8.27 -6.10
N ASP A 15 11.37 -7.21 -6.82
CA ASP A 15 11.89 -5.97 -6.24
C ASP A 15 10.78 -4.91 -6.13
N ALA A 16 9.90 -4.86 -7.13
CA ALA A 16 8.75 -3.96 -7.21
C ALA A 16 7.91 -3.81 -5.91
N PRO A 17 7.49 -4.89 -5.20
CA PRO A 17 6.65 -4.75 -4.00
C PRO A 17 7.38 -4.02 -2.87
N PHE A 18 8.71 -4.18 -2.76
CA PHE A 18 9.51 -3.53 -1.72
C PHE A 18 9.81 -2.07 -2.05
N ILE A 19 9.88 -1.71 -3.33
CA ILE A 19 9.99 -0.33 -3.78
C ILE A 19 8.67 0.41 -3.52
N LEU A 20 7.52 -0.18 -3.89
CA LEU A 20 6.19 0.39 -3.60
C LEU A 20 5.97 0.57 -2.09
N ARG A 21 6.34 -0.42 -1.27
CA ARG A 21 6.30 -0.29 0.19
C ARG A 21 7.07 0.93 0.69
N GLN A 22 8.31 1.12 0.21
CA GLN A 22 9.15 2.25 0.62
C GLN A 22 8.56 3.58 0.14
N ALA A 23 8.04 3.62 -1.08
CA ALA A 23 7.41 4.81 -1.64
C ALA A 23 6.15 5.22 -0.85
N LEU A 24 5.34 4.27 -0.40
CA LEU A 24 4.20 4.52 0.51
C LEU A 24 4.62 5.10 1.87
N MET A 25 5.88 4.94 2.27
CA MET A 25 6.41 5.51 3.51
C MET A 25 6.93 6.93 3.33
N HIS A 26 7.10 7.43 2.09
CA HIS A 26 7.59 8.77 1.83
C HIS A 26 6.56 9.85 2.24
N PRO A 27 6.92 10.86 3.06
CA PRO A 27 5.98 11.90 3.53
C PRO A 27 5.24 12.62 2.41
N GLU A 28 5.96 13.02 1.36
CA GLU A 28 5.40 13.87 0.30
C GLU A 28 4.65 13.11 -0.79
N HIS A 29 4.93 11.81 -0.97
CA HIS A 29 4.49 11.06 -2.16
C HIS A 29 3.54 9.92 -1.85
N ARG A 30 3.35 9.56 -0.57
CA ARG A 30 2.53 8.40 -0.19
C ARG A 30 1.10 8.42 -0.75
N ASN A 31 0.48 9.60 -0.88
CA ASN A 31 -0.89 9.73 -1.41
C ASN A 31 -0.92 9.39 -2.90
N LEU A 32 0.04 9.90 -3.67
CA LEU A 32 0.19 9.57 -5.10
C LEU A 32 0.47 8.08 -5.28
N VAL A 33 1.40 7.52 -4.51
CA VAL A 33 1.76 6.10 -4.59
C VAL A 33 0.55 5.23 -4.26
N TRP A 34 -0.20 5.58 -3.22
CA TRP A 34 -1.42 4.86 -2.85
C TRP A 34 -2.47 4.90 -3.95
N ALA A 35 -2.76 6.08 -4.50
CA ALA A 35 -3.67 6.23 -5.64
C ALA A 35 -3.25 5.32 -6.81
N THR A 36 -1.98 5.35 -7.21
CA THR A 36 -1.48 4.49 -8.30
C THR A 36 -1.58 2.99 -7.98
N VAL A 37 -1.26 2.58 -6.74
CA VAL A 37 -1.41 1.17 -6.32
C VAL A 37 -2.86 0.71 -6.42
N THR A 38 -3.80 1.54 -5.97
CA THR A 38 -5.22 1.20 -6.00
C THR A 38 -5.80 1.22 -7.41
N GLU A 39 -5.39 2.18 -8.25
CA GLU A 39 -5.81 2.29 -9.65
C GLU A 39 -5.37 1.08 -10.48
N HIS A 40 -4.14 0.58 -10.24
CA HIS A 40 -3.57 -0.54 -10.97
C HIS A 40 -3.58 -1.85 -10.18
N TRP A 41 -4.43 -1.97 -9.16
CA TRP A 41 -4.41 -3.12 -8.25
C TRP A 41 -4.54 -4.47 -8.95
N GLY A 42 -5.46 -4.60 -9.93
CA GLY A 42 -5.62 -5.83 -10.70
C GLY A 42 -4.34 -6.25 -11.43
N THR A 43 -3.65 -5.29 -12.06
CA THR A 43 -2.36 -5.51 -12.72
C THR A 43 -1.28 -5.91 -11.73
N LEU A 44 -1.10 -5.13 -10.65
CA LEU A 44 -0.06 -5.38 -9.65
C LEU A 44 -0.28 -6.71 -8.92
N SER A 45 -1.51 -7.01 -8.50
CA SER A 45 -1.84 -8.24 -7.79
C SER A 45 -1.65 -9.50 -8.64
N SER A 46 -1.74 -9.38 -9.97
CA SER A 46 -1.48 -10.45 -10.94
C SER A 46 0.00 -10.63 -11.27
N GLN A 47 0.76 -9.54 -11.41
CA GLN A 47 2.17 -9.57 -11.83
C GLN A 47 3.15 -9.84 -10.68
N LEU A 48 2.82 -9.37 -9.47
CA LEU A 48 3.72 -9.48 -8.32
C LEU A 48 3.60 -10.86 -7.66
N PRO A 49 4.68 -11.40 -7.08
CA PRO A 49 4.62 -12.65 -6.34
C PRO A 49 3.56 -12.59 -5.23
N SER A 50 2.69 -13.60 -5.16
CA SER A 50 1.54 -13.59 -4.23
C SER A 50 1.95 -13.40 -2.77
N ASN A 51 3.08 -13.98 -2.36
CA ASN A 51 3.68 -13.87 -1.03
C ASN A 51 4.25 -12.47 -0.72
N SER A 52 4.42 -11.61 -1.72
CA SER A 52 4.95 -10.26 -1.58
C SER A 52 3.87 -9.18 -1.44
N ILE A 53 2.62 -9.47 -1.79
CA ILE A 53 1.51 -8.50 -1.71
C ILE A 53 1.30 -8.01 -0.28
N ALA A 54 1.29 -8.91 0.70
CA ALA A 54 1.18 -8.53 2.10
C ALA A 54 2.38 -7.67 2.57
N ARG A 55 3.56 -7.90 2.00
CA ARG A 55 4.77 -7.09 2.28
C ARG A 55 4.69 -5.70 1.66
N LEU A 56 4.12 -5.56 0.46
CA LEU A 56 3.81 -4.26 -0.13
C LEU A 56 2.88 -3.46 0.79
N LEU A 57 1.78 -4.09 1.22
CA LEU A 57 0.75 -3.46 2.06
C LEU A 57 1.25 -3.07 3.46
N GLU A 58 2.44 -3.48 3.87
CA GLU A 58 3.10 -2.95 5.07
C GLU A 58 3.25 -1.40 5.02
N GLY A 59 3.35 -0.82 3.82
CA GLY A 59 3.46 0.62 3.59
C GLY A 59 2.22 1.42 4.02
N ILE A 60 1.02 0.80 4.07
CA ILE A 60 -0.23 1.50 4.44
C ILE A 60 -0.18 2.09 5.85
N ARG A 61 0.70 1.58 6.70
CA ARG A 61 0.90 2.06 8.08
C ARG A 61 1.30 3.54 8.14
N SER A 62 1.81 4.09 7.05
CA SER A 62 2.17 5.50 6.91
C SER A 62 1.03 6.38 6.37
N LEU A 63 -0.07 5.80 5.89
CA LEU A 63 -1.21 6.53 5.33
C LEU A 63 -2.15 7.00 6.44
N VAL A 64 -1.72 8.04 7.16
CA VAL A 64 -2.40 8.56 8.36
C VAL A 64 -3.22 9.84 8.13
N ASP A 65 -3.07 10.45 6.96
CA ASP A 65 -3.80 11.67 6.58
C ASP A 65 -5.31 11.34 6.42
N PRO A 66 -6.23 12.15 7.00
CA PRO A 66 -7.66 11.96 6.80
C PRO A 66 -8.12 12.11 5.34
N ASN A 67 -7.33 12.77 4.48
CA ASN A 67 -7.65 13.01 3.08
C ASN A 67 -7.04 11.99 2.13
N ILE A 68 -6.54 10.85 2.63
CA ILE A 68 -6.05 9.77 1.78
C ILE A 68 -7.18 9.30 0.86
N GLN A 69 -6.89 9.28 -0.44
CA GLN A 69 -7.78 8.77 -1.47
C GLN A 69 -7.03 7.79 -2.37
N PRO A 70 -7.63 6.63 -2.69
CA PRO A 70 -8.89 6.09 -2.16
C PRO A 70 -8.84 5.76 -0.65
N ASP A 71 -10.00 5.59 0.01
CA ASP A 71 -10.03 5.17 1.42
C ASP A 71 -9.35 3.81 1.62
N VAL A 72 -8.43 3.74 2.57
CA VAL A 72 -7.58 2.57 2.77
C VAL A 72 -8.37 1.37 3.27
N ASP A 73 -9.29 1.58 4.21
CA ASP A 73 -10.00 0.49 4.88
C ASP A 73 -11.05 -0.10 3.94
N GLN A 74 -11.83 0.76 3.26
CA GLN A 74 -12.76 0.36 2.22
C GLN A 74 -12.06 -0.39 1.08
N PHE A 75 -10.88 0.08 0.65
CA PHE A 75 -10.14 -0.59 -0.41
C PHE A 75 -9.71 -2.01 0.00
N LEU A 76 -9.19 -2.19 1.22
CA LEU A 76 -8.77 -3.51 1.71
C LEU A 76 -9.95 -4.47 1.87
N ASP A 77 -11.12 -3.98 2.30
CA ASP A 77 -12.34 -4.79 2.39
C ASP A 77 -12.80 -5.30 1.02
N GLN A 78 -12.68 -4.46 -0.01
CA GLN A 78 -13.04 -4.81 -1.39
C GLN A 78 -12.00 -5.69 -2.09
N HIS A 79 -10.75 -5.67 -1.62
CA HIS A 79 -9.62 -6.35 -2.24
C HIS A 79 -8.89 -7.26 -1.24
N PRO A 80 -9.54 -8.36 -0.78
CA PRO A 80 -8.94 -9.24 0.20
C PRO A 80 -7.65 -9.88 -0.34
N VAL A 81 -6.71 -10.14 0.56
CA VAL A 81 -5.43 -10.82 0.29
C VAL A 81 -5.37 -12.12 1.10
N PRO A 82 -6.05 -13.21 0.67
CA PRO A 82 -6.22 -14.42 1.47
C PRO A 82 -4.89 -15.03 1.92
N GLN A 83 -3.86 -15.01 1.06
CA GLN A 83 -2.53 -15.53 1.34
C GLN A 83 -1.75 -14.76 2.42
N GLY A 84 -2.25 -13.59 2.84
CA GLY A 84 -1.64 -12.74 3.85
C GLY A 84 -2.63 -12.09 4.80
N ALA A 85 -3.85 -12.62 4.92
CA ALA A 85 -4.98 -11.96 5.57
C ALA A 85 -4.65 -11.46 6.99
N LEU A 86 -4.06 -12.32 7.83
CA LEU A 86 -3.67 -11.94 9.19
C LEU A 86 -2.64 -10.81 9.22
N VAL A 87 -1.66 -10.85 8.32
CA VAL A 87 -0.59 -9.83 8.25
C VAL A 87 -1.16 -8.49 7.78
N VAL A 88 -2.05 -8.51 6.79
CA VAL A 88 -2.74 -7.30 6.30
C VAL A 88 -3.62 -6.69 7.39
N ALA A 89 -4.37 -7.50 8.15
CA ALA A 89 -5.15 -7.02 9.29
C ALA A 89 -4.25 -6.35 10.35
N GLN A 90 -3.11 -6.94 10.68
CA GLN A 90 -2.13 -6.33 11.60
C GLN A 90 -1.57 -5.00 11.07
N HIS A 91 -1.37 -4.87 9.76
CA HIS A 91 -0.95 -3.61 9.15
C HIS A 91 -2.03 -2.54 9.25
N GLN A 92 -3.29 -2.91 9.03
CA GLN A 92 -4.45 -2.04 9.20
C GLN A 92 -4.58 -1.57 10.66
N GLU A 93 -4.51 -2.49 11.63
CA GLU A 93 -4.52 -2.17 13.05
C GLU A 93 -3.42 -1.16 13.42
N ARG A 94 -2.19 -1.37 12.91
CA ARG A 94 -1.08 -0.45 13.15
C ARG A 94 -1.31 0.91 12.50
N ARG A 95 -1.87 0.96 11.29
CA ARG A 95 -2.27 2.23 10.65
C ARG A 95 -3.24 3.00 11.55
N LEU A 96 -4.26 2.35 12.09
CA LEU A 96 -5.25 3.00 12.97
C LEU A 96 -4.61 3.54 14.26
N VAL A 97 -3.61 2.85 14.82
CA VAL A 97 -2.80 3.39 15.93
C VAL A 97 -2.08 4.67 15.49
N ASN A 98 -1.44 4.67 14.33
CA ASN A 98 -0.69 5.81 13.82
C ASN A 98 -1.60 7.01 13.48
N VAL A 99 -2.81 6.77 12.97
CA VAL A 99 -3.85 7.81 12.78
C VAL A 99 -4.20 8.46 14.11
N ARG A 100 -4.43 7.67 15.16
CA ARG A 100 -4.70 8.21 16.51
C ARG A 100 -3.53 9.00 17.06
N LEU A 101 -2.30 8.57 16.78
CA LEU A 101 -1.09 9.31 17.16
C LEU A 101 -1.01 10.65 16.42
N ALA A 102 -1.17 10.66 15.09
CA ALA A 102 -1.13 11.88 14.29
C ALA A 102 -2.16 12.92 14.77
N ARG A 103 -3.39 12.49 15.06
CA ARG A 103 -4.45 13.37 15.61
C ARG A 103 -4.11 13.99 16.97
N ARG A 104 -3.24 13.36 17.77
CA ARG A 104 -2.81 13.89 19.08
C ARG A 104 -1.63 14.87 18.98
N LEU A 105 -0.89 14.80 17.89
CA LEU A 105 0.31 15.62 17.64
C LEU A 105 0.04 16.83 16.74
N ALA A 106 -1.13 16.86 16.10
CA ALA A 106 -1.63 17.98 15.31
C ALA A 106 -2.20 19.08 16.22
#